data_AF-A0A9D6V1G3-F1
#
_entry.id   AF-A0A9D6V1G3-F1
#
_cell.length_a   1.000
_cell.length_b   1.000
_cell.length_c   1.000
_cell.angle_alpha   90.00
_cell.angle_beta   90.00
_cell.angle_gamma   90.00
#
_symmetry.space_group_name_H-M   'P 1'
#
loop_
_entity.id
_entity.type
_entity.pdbx_description
1 polymer ?
#
loop_
_entity_poly.entity_id
_entity_poly.type
_entity_poly.pdbx_seq_one_letter_code
_entity_poly.pdbx_strand_id
1 'polypeptide(L)'
;MDPDGPEQRLTWNNNDFLGGGEQSLFHAAQVRHLYSQGIAGVRGSLVAAVIMTISLWSYVSHSYLAAWLVCYSVACATAEVLAREIEKCSSLEQTATSWSRRFSVLSFLGGILWGVTPILLFPTESVSHQALLTFVLGGMSVGITISNGAVRAAHLPFLLSVYIPLIGRYLYEGDEIHMTMGVLLFVFMIYLIGSAKRMQETITESLNLRFQKEHLIEVLTREKAETDKLNETLRSEVNERRETEKALRESEARFHQLLEVSPHPMIIHDSDTIFFANPSSASLYDPVTP
;
A
#
# COMPACT_ATOMS: atom_id res chain seq x y z
N MET A 1 -6.18 -27.37 30.37
CA MET A 1 -6.66 -26.17 29.68
C MET A 1 -5.91 -25.00 30.30
N ASP A 2 -4.87 -24.56 29.62
CA ASP A 2 -4.05 -23.41 29.99
C ASP A 2 -4.12 -22.45 28.78
N PRO A 3 -4.71 -21.25 28.89
CA PRO A 3 -5.02 -20.42 27.72
C PRO A 3 -3.93 -19.43 27.31
N ASP A 4 -2.84 -19.26 28.06
CA ASP A 4 -1.88 -18.18 27.81
C ASP A 4 -0.48 -18.70 27.42
N GLY A 5 -0.33 -19.08 26.16
CA GLY A 5 0.98 -19.18 25.52
C GLY A 5 1.56 -17.79 25.24
N PRO A 6 2.89 -17.59 25.28
CA PRO A 6 3.47 -16.27 25.11
C PRO A 6 3.21 -15.79 23.69
N GLU A 7 2.43 -14.71 23.54
CA GLU A 7 2.35 -13.94 22.31
C GLU A 7 3.74 -13.41 21.96
N GLN A 8 4.50 -14.20 21.20
CA GLN A 8 5.62 -13.70 20.43
C GLN A 8 5.03 -12.72 19.41
N ARG A 9 5.09 -11.42 19.73
CA ARG A 9 5.03 -10.37 18.70
C ARG A 9 6.15 -10.66 17.73
N LEU A 10 5.80 -11.34 16.63
CA LEU A 10 6.66 -11.49 15.47
C LEU A 10 6.90 -10.09 14.92
N THR A 11 7.99 -9.46 15.36
CA THR A 11 8.54 -8.29 14.70
C THR A 11 9.19 -8.78 13.41
N TRP A 12 8.34 -9.06 12.41
CA TRP A 12 8.76 -9.45 11.08
C TRP A 12 9.68 -8.37 10.51
N ASN A 13 10.93 -8.73 10.22
CA ASN A 13 11.88 -7.80 9.62
C ASN A 13 11.57 -7.69 8.12
N ASN A 14 11.37 -6.46 7.64
CA ASN A 14 10.98 -6.17 6.26
C ASN A 14 11.94 -6.73 5.19
N ASN A 15 13.14 -7.12 5.59
CA ASN A 15 14.16 -7.70 4.70
C ASN A 15 13.91 -9.17 4.34
N ASP A 16 13.04 -9.87 5.07
CA ASP A 16 12.93 -11.34 4.93
C ASP A 16 12.00 -11.77 3.78
N PHE A 17 11.19 -10.86 3.24
CA PHE A 17 10.16 -11.16 2.24
C PHE A 17 10.37 -10.52 0.88
N LEU A 18 11.25 -9.52 0.77
CA LEU A 18 11.40 -8.74 -0.46
C LEU A 18 12.76 -9.01 -1.12
N GLY A 19 12.75 -9.54 -2.33
CA GLY A 19 13.94 -9.59 -3.17
C GLY A 19 14.48 -8.19 -3.45
N GLY A 20 15.75 -8.06 -3.86
CA GLY A 20 16.38 -6.75 -4.09
C GLY A 20 15.60 -5.82 -5.05
N GLY A 21 14.87 -6.38 -6.02
CA GLY A 21 13.98 -5.62 -6.92
C GLY A 21 12.68 -5.14 -6.26
N GLU A 22 12.12 -5.92 -5.33
CA GLU A 22 10.90 -5.54 -4.61
C GLU A 22 11.18 -4.44 -3.58
N GLN A 23 12.39 -4.40 -3.00
CA GLN A 23 12.81 -3.29 -2.13
C GLN A 23 12.91 -1.96 -2.90
N SER A 24 13.43 -1.96 -4.14
CA SER A 24 13.47 -0.75 -4.97
C SER A 24 12.07 -0.29 -5.39
N LEU A 25 11.17 -1.22 -5.70
CA LEU A 25 9.76 -0.95 -5.98
C LEU A 25 9.05 -0.33 -4.78
N PHE A 26 9.26 -0.89 -3.60
CA PHE A 26 8.70 -0.38 -2.35
C PHE A 26 9.20 1.05 -2.06
N HIS A 27 10.51 1.29 -2.19
CA HIS A 27 11.07 2.63 -2.01
C HIS A 27 10.53 3.64 -3.03
N ALA A 28 10.41 3.25 -4.31
CA ALA A 28 9.78 4.08 -5.34
C ALA A 28 8.33 4.43 -5.01
N ALA A 29 7.56 3.47 -4.49
CA ALA A 29 6.19 3.69 -4.05
C ALA A 29 6.11 4.67 -2.87
N GLN A 30 7.02 4.56 -1.89
CA GLN A 30 7.13 5.53 -0.79
C GLN A 30 7.40 6.95 -1.28
N VAL A 31 8.34 7.11 -2.22
CA VAL A 31 8.67 8.44 -2.77
C VAL A 31 7.51 8.99 -3.59
N ARG A 32 6.84 8.17 -4.42
CA ARG A 32 5.63 8.61 -5.15
C ARG A 32 4.53 9.06 -4.20
N HIS A 33 4.31 8.33 -3.12
CA HIS A 33 3.34 8.68 -2.08
C HIS A 33 3.69 10.01 -1.39
N LEU A 34 4.98 10.23 -1.10
CA LEU A 34 5.47 11.48 -0.50
C LEU A 34 5.13 12.70 -1.35
N TYR A 35 5.31 12.62 -2.68
CA TYR A 35 4.97 13.72 -3.57
C TYR A 35 3.46 13.92 -3.74
N SER A 36 2.68 12.84 -3.85
CA SER A 36 1.23 12.94 -4.03
C SER A 36 0.50 13.45 -2.80
N GLN A 37 0.95 13.09 -1.59
CA GLN A 37 0.40 13.63 -0.34
C GLN A 37 1.00 14.97 0.05
N GLY A 38 2.30 15.18 -0.23
CA GLY A 38 3.02 16.41 0.07
C GLY A 38 2.42 17.63 -0.61
N ILE A 39 1.92 17.49 -1.84
CA ILE A 39 1.42 18.63 -2.61
C ILE A 39 0.16 19.26 -2.02
N ALA A 40 -0.71 18.45 -1.41
CA ALA A 40 -1.89 18.96 -0.71
C ALA A 40 -1.48 19.85 0.49
N GLY A 41 -0.44 19.43 1.23
CA GLY A 41 0.15 20.22 2.31
C GLY A 41 0.74 21.54 1.82
N VAL A 42 1.48 21.52 0.71
CA VAL A 42 2.08 22.72 0.09
C VAL A 42 1.00 23.72 -0.36
N ARG A 43 -0.12 23.25 -0.91
CA ARG A 43 -1.24 24.13 -1.29
C ARG A 43 -1.91 24.75 -0.08
N GLY A 44 -2.15 23.97 0.97
CA GLY A 44 -2.70 24.47 2.23
C GLY A 44 -1.81 25.52 2.88
N SER A 45 -0.49 25.30 2.87
CA SER A 45 0.46 26.27 3.43
C SER A 45 0.60 27.54 2.59
N LEU A 46 0.41 27.47 1.27
CA LEU A 46 0.33 28.67 0.42
C LEU A 46 -0.89 29.54 0.77
N VAL A 47 -2.05 28.92 0.99
CA VAL A 47 -3.24 29.64 1.46
C VAL A 47 -2.97 30.31 2.81
N ALA A 48 -2.34 29.59 3.74
CA ALA A 48 -1.97 30.15 5.04
C ALA A 48 -0.98 31.32 4.93
N ALA A 49 0.01 31.23 4.02
CA ALA A 49 0.96 32.30 3.73
C ALA A 49 0.28 33.57 3.19
N VAL A 50 -0.71 33.42 2.29
CA VAL A 50 -1.50 34.55 1.76
C VAL A 50 -2.34 35.19 2.87
N ILE A 51 -3.06 34.38 3.66
CA ILE A 51 -3.88 34.87 4.78
C ILE A 51 -3.01 35.63 5.79
N MET A 52 -1.85 35.06 6.15
CA MET A 52 -0.90 35.70 7.07
C MET A 52 -0.39 37.03 6.49
N THR A 53 -0.05 37.06 5.20
CA THR A 53 0.42 38.29 4.52
C THR A 53 -0.63 39.41 4.57
N ILE A 54 -1.89 39.08 4.27
CA ILE A 54 -3.00 40.04 4.34
C ILE A 54 -3.20 40.54 5.78
N SER A 55 -3.14 39.63 6.76
CA SER A 55 -3.37 39.97 8.16
C SER A 55 -2.26 40.82 8.76
N LEU A 56 -1.01 40.62 8.33
CA LEU A 56 0.15 41.37 8.81
C LEU A 56 0.43 42.65 8.03
N TRP A 57 -0.33 42.93 6.96
CA TRP A 57 -0.08 44.03 6.03
C TRP A 57 0.08 45.39 6.71
N SER A 58 -0.73 45.66 7.74
CA SER A 58 -0.69 46.93 8.48
C SER A 58 0.34 47.00 9.61
N TYR A 59 1.00 45.89 9.95
CA TYR A 59 1.87 45.78 11.13
C TYR A 59 3.33 45.51 10.79
N VAL A 60 3.62 45.15 9.53
CA VAL A 60 4.95 44.78 9.06
C VAL A 60 5.22 45.49 7.73
N SER A 61 6.48 45.81 7.44
CA SER A 61 6.84 46.43 6.16
C SER A 61 6.33 45.61 4.97
N HIS A 62 5.63 46.28 4.07
CA HIS A 62 5.13 45.71 2.81
C HIS A 62 6.23 45.07 1.97
N SER A 63 7.47 45.62 2.01
CA SER A 63 8.60 45.05 1.26
C SER A 63 9.02 43.69 1.77
N TYR A 64 9.08 43.49 3.10
CA TYR A 64 9.42 42.20 3.71
C TYR A 64 8.31 41.17 3.45
N LEU A 65 7.05 41.57 3.58
CA LEU A 65 5.91 40.71 3.29
C LEU A 65 5.88 40.26 1.82
N ALA A 66 6.06 41.20 0.88
CA ALA A 66 6.06 40.90 -0.54
C ALA A 66 7.24 40.00 -0.93
N ALA A 67 8.46 40.31 -0.46
CA ALA A 67 9.63 39.50 -0.74
C ALA A 67 9.48 38.08 -0.19
N TRP A 68 9.02 37.96 1.05
CA TRP A 68 8.79 36.66 1.70
C TRP A 68 7.72 35.84 0.97
N LEU A 69 6.58 36.45 0.61
CA LEU A 69 5.51 35.77 -0.11
C LEU A 69 5.95 35.32 -1.51
N VAL A 70 6.73 36.13 -2.22
CA VAL A 70 7.29 35.75 -3.53
C VAL A 70 8.24 34.57 -3.38
N CYS A 71 9.19 34.62 -2.43
CA CYS A 71 10.11 33.50 -2.17
C CYS A 71 9.34 32.22 -1.83
N TYR A 72 8.32 32.32 -0.98
CA TYR A 72 7.49 31.17 -0.61
C TYR A 72 6.68 30.63 -1.79
N SER A 73 6.11 31.51 -2.61
CA SER A 73 5.37 31.13 -3.82
C SER A 73 6.25 30.41 -4.84
N VAL A 74 7.51 30.83 -5.00
CA VAL A 74 8.50 30.13 -5.86
C VAL A 74 8.82 28.74 -5.32
N ALA A 75 8.95 28.58 -4.00
CA ALA A 75 9.16 27.27 -3.38
C ALA A 75 7.95 26.34 -3.62
N CYS A 76 6.73 26.85 -3.45
CA CYS A 76 5.50 26.11 -3.77
C CYS A 76 5.41 25.73 -5.25
N ALA A 77 5.70 26.65 -6.16
CA ALA A 77 5.71 26.38 -7.60
C ALA A 77 6.74 25.29 -7.97
N THR A 78 7.92 25.33 -7.34
CA THR A 78 8.95 24.30 -7.52
C THR A 78 8.44 22.93 -7.04
N ALA A 79 7.73 22.88 -5.91
CA ALA A 79 7.13 21.64 -5.40
C ALA A 79 6.09 21.08 -6.38
N GLU A 80 5.22 21.93 -6.93
CA GLU A 80 4.22 21.56 -7.94
C GLU A 80 4.85 21.01 -9.21
N VAL A 81 5.92 21.64 -9.70
CA VAL A 81 6.63 21.16 -10.90
C VAL A 81 7.23 19.78 -10.64
N LEU A 82 7.94 19.59 -9.53
CA LEU A 82 8.52 18.29 -9.19
C LEU A 82 7.45 17.19 -8.99
N ALA A 83 6.30 17.54 -8.39
CA ALA A 83 5.19 16.61 -8.22
C ALA A 83 4.58 16.17 -9.58
N ARG A 84 4.55 17.05 -10.57
CA ARG A 84 4.10 16.69 -11.93
C ARG A 84 5.15 15.90 -12.71
N GLU A 85 6.43 16.18 -12.49
CA GLU A 85 7.52 15.46 -13.16
C GLU A 85 7.65 14.02 -12.66
N ILE A 86 7.46 13.77 -11.36
CA ILE A 86 7.57 12.41 -10.80
C ILE A 86 6.44 11.48 -11.27
N GLU A 87 5.25 12.03 -11.55
CA GLU A 87 4.15 11.26 -12.16
C GLU A 87 4.51 10.75 -13.56
N LYS A 88 5.35 11.49 -14.28
CA LYS A 88 5.82 11.14 -15.64
C LYS A 88 7.11 10.32 -15.63
N CYS A 89 7.71 10.08 -14.46
CA CYS A 89 9.00 9.41 -14.35
C CYS A 89 8.85 7.89 -14.49
N SER A 90 9.34 7.32 -15.59
CA SER A 90 9.35 5.88 -15.84
C SER A 90 10.48 5.13 -15.11
N SER A 91 11.58 5.82 -14.77
CA SER A 91 12.76 5.24 -14.10
C SER A 91 12.77 5.52 -12.58
N LEU A 92 11.60 5.59 -11.94
CA LEU A 92 11.49 5.95 -10.53
C LEU A 92 12.18 4.94 -9.60
N GLU A 93 12.10 3.65 -9.89
CA GLU A 93 12.79 2.58 -9.12
C GLU A 93 14.29 2.82 -9.01
N GLN A 94 14.92 3.32 -10.07
CA GLN A 94 16.36 3.57 -10.12
C GLN A 94 16.73 4.95 -9.54
N THR A 95 15.81 5.90 -9.58
CA THR A 95 16.07 7.31 -9.22
C THR A 95 15.41 7.76 -7.91
N ALA A 96 14.73 6.86 -7.20
CA ALA A 96 13.95 7.14 -5.98
C ALA A 96 14.76 7.91 -4.93
N THR A 97 16.02 7.55 -4.68
CA THR A 97 16.90 8.26 -3.73
C THR A 97 17.15 9.72 -4.12
N SER A 98 17.29 10.01 -5.42
CA SER A 98 17.49 11.37 -5.93
C SER A 98 16.23 12.21 -5.74
N TRP A 99 15.06 11.66 -6.05
CA TRP A 99 13.76 12.30 -5.82
C TRP A 99 13.48 12.55 -4.33
N SER A 100 13.75 11.56 -3.48
CA SER A 100 13.68 11.71 -2.03
C SER A 100 14.56 12.86 -1.52
N ARG A 101 15.81 12.96 -2.01
CA ARG A 101 16.72 14.06 -1.65
C ARG A 101 16.20 15.42 -2.12
N ARG A 102 15.68 15.52 -3.36
CA ARG A 102 15.10 16.77 -3.89
C ARG A 102 13.92 17.25 -3.02
N PHE A 103 13.01 16.34 -2.67
CA PHE A 103 11.89 16.65 -1.78
C PHE A 103 12.37 17.11 -0.40
N SER A 104 13.39 16.43 0.16
CA SER A 104 13.95 16.77 1.47
C SER A 104 14.60 18.15 1.47
N VAL A 105 15.36 18.50 0.43
CA VAL A 105 15.96 19.84 0.28
C VAL A 105 14.87 20.91 0.17
N LEU A 106 13.85 20.68 -0.66
CA LEU A 106 12.76 21.64 -0.82
C LEU A 106 11.96 21.84 0.48
N SER A 107 11.70 20.76 1.20
CA SER A 107 11.04 20.80 2.52
C SER A 107 11.88 21.57 3.55
N PHE A 108 13.20 21.36 3.56
CA PHE A 108 14.12 22.08 4.43
C PHE A 108 14.17 23.58 4.12
N LEU A 109 14.24 23.95 2.84
CA LEU A 109 14.17 25.36 2.41
C LEU A 109 12.82 26.00 2.79
N GLY A 110 11.72 25.26 2.64
CA GLY A 110 10.40 25.68 3.13
C GLY A 110 10.39 25.91 4.65
N GLY A 111 11.05 25.04 5.40
CA GLY A 111 11.24 25.18 6.85
C GLY A 111 12.05 26.42 7.24
N ILE A 112 13.11 26.75 6.49
CA ILE A 112 13.88 27.98 6.71
C ILE A 112 13.02 29.21 6.42
N LEU A 113 12.27 29.23 5.30
CA LEU A 113 11.40 30.36 4.94
C LEU A 113 10.38 30.66 6.04
N TRP A 114 9.80 29.63 6.63
CA TRP A 114 8.90 29.77 7.79
C TRP A 114 9.63 30.06 9.10
N GLY A 115 10.84 29.54 9.28
CA GLY A 115 11.68 29.80 10.45
C GLY A 115 12.20 31.23 10.54
N VAL A 116 12.32 31.90 9.41
CA VAL A 116 12.70 33.32 9.33
C VAL A 116 11.49 34.24 9.60
N THR A 117 10.25 33.74 9.47
CA THR A 117 9.02 34.51 9.71
C THR A 117 8.97 35.21 11.08
N PRO A 118 9.28 34.56 12.22
CA PRO A 118 9.32 35.21 13.54
C PRO A 118 10.43 36.25 13.71
N ILE A 119 11.37 36.34 12.76
CA ILE A 119 12.47 37.32 12.78
C ILE A 119 12.12 38.52 11.90
N LEU A 120 11.67 38.27 10.66
CA LEU A 120 11.40 39.33 9.68
C LEU A 120 9.98 39.89 9.74
N LEU A 121 8.99 39.06 10.09
CA LEU A 121 7.56 39.38 9.97
C LEU A 121 6.86 39.44 11.33
N PHE A 122 7.60 39.61 12.42
CA PHE A 122 7.03 39.63 13.77
C PHE A 122 6.34 40.98 14.06
N PRO A 123 5.02 41.00 14.32
CA PRO A 123 4.30 42.23 14.60
C PRO A 123 4.49 42.66 16.06
N THR A 124 5.52 43.46 16.34
CA THR A 124 5.86 43.91 17.70
C THR A 124 4.77 44.73 18.38
N GLU A 125 3.89 45.38 17.60
CA GLU A 125 2.86 46.29 18.12
C GLU A 125 1.53 45.61 18.46
N SER A 126 1.34 44.34 18.10
CA SER A 126 0.04 43.67 18.26
C SER A 126 0.16 42.21 18.67
N VAL A 127 -0.13 41.95 19.95
CA VAL A 127 -0.17 40.60 20.54
C VAL A 127 -1.15 39.69 19.79
N SER A 128 -2.30 40.22 19.36
CA SER A 128 -3.28 39.44 18.58
C SER A 128 -2.71 38.91 17.25
N HIS A 129 -1.88 39.71 16.57
CA HIS A 129 -1.25 39.31 15.31
C HIS A 129 -0.07 38.37 15.53
N GLN A 130 0.62 38.47 16.67
CA GLN A 130 1.63 37.48 17.08
C GLN A 130 0.98 36.12 17.37
N ALA A 131 -0.17 36.10 18.05
CA ALA A 131 -0.95 34.88 18.29
C ALA A 131 -1.45 34.27 16.98
N LEU A 132 -1.91 35.09 16.03
CA LEU A 132 -2.29 34.65 14.68
C LEU A 132 -1.09 34.00 13.95
N LEU A 133 0.08 34.64 13.96
CA LEU A 133 1.30 34.10 13.36
C LEU A 133 1.63 32.73 13.96
N THR A 134 1.58 32.60 15.29
CA THR A 134 1.80 31.33 15.99
C THR A 134 0.76 30.28 15.64
N PHE A 135 -0.51 30.66 15.53
CA PHE A 135 -1.59 29.76 15.13
C PHE A 135 -1.39 29.25 13.70
N VAL A 136 -1.01 30.13 12.77
CA VAL A 136 -0.71 29.77 11.37
C VAL A 136 0.46 28.78 11.30
N LEU A 137 1.57 29.07 12.00
CA LEU A 137 2.73 28.18 12.07
C LEU A 137 2.38 26.84 12.73
N GLY A 138 1.52 26.85 13.75
CA GLY A 138 1.02 25.64 14.39
C GLY A 138 0.18 24.77 13.45
N GLY A 139 -0.85 25.37 12.82
CA GLY A 139 -1.77 24.68 11.94
C GLY A 139 -1.09 24.06 10.71
N MET A 140 -0.20 24.81 10.06
CA MET A 140 0.55 24.28 8.91
C MET A 140 1.50 23.15 9.30
N SER A 141 2.11 23.22 10.50
CA SER A 141 3.05 22.18 10.96
C SER A 141 2.32 20.85 11.21
N VAL A 142 1.08 20.90 11.69
CA VAL A 142 0.21 19.71 11.77
C VAL A 142 -0.07 19.14 10.38
N GLY A 143 -0.43 19.98 9.41
CA GLY A 143 -0.68 19.55 8.03
C GLY A 143 0.55 18.88 7.41
N ILE A 144 1.72 19.48 7.57
CA ILE A 144 3.01 18.93 7.09
C ILE A 144 3.36 17.62 7.80
N THR A 145 3.05 17.48 9.10
CA THR A 145 3.27 16.22 9.85
C THR A 145 2.50 15.05 9.23
N ILE A 146 1.26 15.30 8.79
CA ILE A 146 0.41 14.29 8.16
C ILE A 146 0.93 13.96 6.75
N SER A 147 1.22 14.98 5.94
CA SER A 147 1.64 14.80 4.54
C SER A 147 3.07 14.24 4.37
N ASN A 148 3.99 14.56 5.29
CA ASN A 148 5.40 14.15 5.22
C ASN A 148 5.74 12.97 6.13
N GLY A 149 4.74 12.30 6.72
CA GLY A 149 4.94 11.23 7.70
C GLY A 149 5.85 10.09 7.22
N ALA A 150 5.95 9.86 5.90
CA ALA A 150 6.80 8.81 5.34
C ALA A 150 8.32 9.06 5.51
N VAL A 151 8.78 10.31 5.66
CA VAL A 151 10.22 10.65 5.69
C VAL A 151 10.58 11.51 6.91
N ARG A 152 10.88 10.85 8.03
CA ARG A 152 11.25 11.50 9.30
C ARG A 152 12.46 12.43 9.19
N ALA A 153 13.43 12.10 8.34
CA ALA A 153 14.65 12.90 8.15
C ALA A 153 14.36 14.31 7.62
N ALA A 154 13.25 14.51 6.90
CA ALA A 154 12.85 15.81 6.37
C ALA A 154 12.03 16.64 7.38
N HIS A 155 11.31 15.98 8.29
CA HIS A 155 10.38 16.65 9.20
C HIS A 155 11.04 17.28 10.43
N LEU A 156 12.02 16.61 11.04
CA LEU A 156 12.66 17.10 12.26
C LEU A 156 13.39 18.44 12.03
N PRO A 157 14.24 18.61 11.00
CA PRO A 157 14.90 19.89 10.73
C PRO A 157 13.90 21.02 10.47
N PHE A 158 12.77 20.73 9.81
CA PHE A 158 11.69 21.69 9.56
C PHE A 158 11.06 22.20 10.87
N LEU A 159 10.71 21.30 11.79
CA LEU A 159 10.14 21.72 13.08
C LEU A 159 11.13 22.60 13.85
N LEU A 160 12.40 22.18 13.90
CA LEU A 160 13.42 22.94 14.62
C LEU A 160 13.63 24.33 14.00
N SER A 161 13.64 24.45 12.68
CA SER A 161 13.82 25.75 12.03
C SER A 161 12.65 26.70 12.29
N VAL A 162 11.41 26.19 12.41
CA VAL A 162 10.22 27.01 12.68
C VAL A 162 10.10 27.40 14.15
N TYR A 163 10.20 26.41 15.06
CA TYR A 163 9.85 26.64 16.46
C TYR A 163 11.00 27.23 17.28
N ILE A 164 12.27 26.91 17.00
CA ILE A 164 13.39 27.48 17.76
C ILE A 164 13.42 29.01 17.68
N PRO A 165 13.37 29.66 16.50
CA PRO A 165 13.38 31.11 16.40
C PRO A 165 12.16 31.76 17.04
N LEU A 166 10.98 31.16 16.90
CA LEU A 166 9.74 31.68 17.48
C LEU A 166 9.73 31.62 19.00
N ILE A 167 10.14 30.48 19.58
CA ILE A 167 10.28 30.33 21.03
C ILE A 167 11.32 31.31 21.55
N GLY A 168 12.48 31.41 20.89
CA GLY A 168 13.51 32.38 21.24
C GLY A 168 13.00 33.83 21.19
N ARG A 169 12.17 34.17 20.20
CA ARG A 169 11.54 35.49 20.08
C ARG A 169 10.59 35.78 21.25
N TYR A 170 9.77 34.82 21.65
CA TYR A 170 8.87 34.98 22.80
C TYR A 170 9.59 35.04 24.15
N LEU A 171 10.65 34.26 24.32
CA LEU A 171 11.51 34.37 25.51
C LEU A 171 12.23 35.73 25.57
N TYR A 172 12.53 36.35 24.42
CA TYR A 172 13.15 37.66 24.35
C TYR A 172 12.21 38.80 24.80
N GLU A 173 10.91 38.74 24.46
CA GLU A 173 9.92 39.74 24.91
C GLU A 173 9.72 39.69 26.44
N GLY A 174 9.72 38.47 27.01
CA GLY A 174 9.93 38.25 28.45
C GLY A 174 8.77 38.59 29.38
N ASP A 175 7.66 39.17 28.90
CA ASP A 175 6.45 39.32 29.69
C ASP A 175 5.68 38.01 29.87
N GLU A 176 4.74 38.01 30.82
CA GLU A 176 3.98 36.82 31.23
C GLU A 176 3.24 36.15 30.07
N ILE A 177 2.67 36.93 29.14
CA ILE A 177 1.91 36.40 28.00
C ILE A 177 2.88 35.72 27.03
N HIS A 178 3.97 36.38 26.65
CA HIS A 178 4.93 35.80 25.71
C HIS A 178 5.66 34.58 26.30
N MET A 179 5.99 34.60 27.60
CA MET A 179 6.53 33.43 28.29
C MET A 179 5.56 32.24 28.24
N THR A 180 4.27 32.48 28.47
CA THR A 180 3.23 31.45 28.35
C THR A 180 3.13 30.91 26.93
N MET A 181 3.13 31.78 25.92
CA MET A 181 3.12 31.38 24.50
C MET A 181 4.36 30.55 24.13
N GLY A 182 5.54 30.94 24.62
CA GLY A 182 6.79 30.20 24.42
C GLY A 182 6.76 28.79 25.03
N VAL A 183 6.27 28.65 26.26
CA VAL A 183 6.11 27.34 26.92
C VAL A 183 5.10 26.46 26.19
N LEU A 184 3.94 27.02 25.81
CA LEU A 184 2.93 26.29 25.03
C LEU A 184 3.49 25.81 23.68
N LEU A 185 4.26 26.65 22.98
CA LEU A 185 4.91 26.28 21.73
C LEU A 185 5.98 25.20 21.92
N PHE A 186 6.74 25.25 23.01
CA PHE A 186 7.73 24.23 23.32
C PHE A 186 7.07 22.87 23.55
N VAL A 187 5.99 22.83 24.36
CA VAL A 187 5.19 21.61 24.57
C VAL A 187 4.59 21.13 23.25
N PHE A 188 4.05 22.03 22.44
CA PHE A 188 3.49 21.70 21.13
C PHE A 188 4.55 21.14 20.16
N MET A 189 5.76 21.69 20.15
CA MET A 189 6.89 21.19 19.36
C MET A 189 7.26 19.75 19.76
N ILE A 190 7.36 19.46 21.07
CA ILE A 190 7.60 18.09 21.57
C ILE A 190 6.49 17.14 21.11
N TYR A 191 5.24 17.58 21.21
CA TYR A 191 4.10 16.82 20.73
C TYR A 191 4.20 16.52 19.23
N LEU A 192 4.53 17.50 18.39
CA LEU A 192 4.68 17.32 16.94
C LEU A 192 5.82 16.37 16.58
N ILE A 193 6.95 16.42 17.29
CA ILE A 193 8.06 15.48 17.10
C ILE A 193 7.60 14.04 17.41
N GLY A 194 6.88 13.84 18.50
CA GLY A 194 6.32 12.52 18.86
C GLY A 194 5.24 12.06 17.88
N SER A 195 4.38 12.97 17.42
CA SER A 195 3.34 12.70 16.43
C SER A 195 3.92 12.28 15.08
N ALA A 196 4.99 12.95 14.64
CA ALA A 196 5.67 12.61 13.40
C ALA A 196 6.22 11.18 13.40
N LYS A 197 6.76 10.71 14.54
CA LYS A 197 7.20 9.32 14.69
C LYS A 197 6.04 8.34 14.54
N ARG A 198 4.92 8.60 15.23
CA ARG A 198 3.71 7.76 15.14
C ARG A 198 3.16 7.72 13.71
N MET A 199 3.11 8.86 13.03
CA MET A 199 2.63 8.92 11.63
C MET A 199 3.51 8.10 10.68
N GLN A 200 4.83 8.12 10.87
CA GLN A 200 5.75 7.31 10.07
C GLN A 200 5.49 5.81 10.23
N GLU A 201 5.29 5.36 11.47
CA GLU A 201 4.96 3.98 11.80
C GLU A 201 3.66 3.57 11.10
N THR A 202 2.59 4.36 11.24
CA THR A 202 1.29 4.11 10.59
C THR A 202 1.37 4.03 9.07
N ILE A 203 2.09 4.95 8.41
CA ILE A 203 2.22 4.96 6.94
C ILE A 203 3.02 3.75 6.48
N THR A 204 4.12 3.43 7.16
CA THR A 204 4.98 2.29 6.80
C THR A 204 4.22 0.97 6.95
N GLU A 205 3.48 0.81 8.04
CA GLU A 205 2.64 -0.37 8.28
C GLU A 205 1.50 -0.46 7.25
N SER A 206 0.82 0.65 6.95
CA SER A 206 -0.22 0.69 5.92
C SER A 206 0.30 0.33 4.53
N LEU A 207 1.52 0.76 4.18
CA LEU A 207 2.13 0.39 2.90
C LEU A 207 2.47 -1.10 2.89
N ASN A 208 3.08 -1.60 3.97
CA ASN A 208 3.43 -3.02 4.09
C ASN A 208 2.18 -3.92 3.97
N LEU A 209 1.11 -3.61 4.71
CA LEU A 209 -0.16 -4.33 4.64
C LEU A 209 -0.76 -4.34 3.23
N ARG A 210 -0.62 -3.24 2.47
CA ARG A 210 -1.09 -3.18 1.08
C ARG A 210 -0.30 -4.13 0.17
N PHE A 211 1.02 -4.14 0.28
CA PHE A 211 1.87 -5.04 -0.51
C PHE A 211 1.64 -6.51 -0.14
N GLN A 212 1.52 -6.83 1.15
CA GLN A 212 1.19 -8.19 1.60
C GLN A 212 -0.17 -8.66 1.08
N LYS A 213 -1.19 -7.79 1.13
CA LYS A 213 -2.52 -8.12 0.63
C LYS A 213 -2.52 -8.36 -0.88
N GLU A 214 -1.83 -7.52 -1.64
CA GLU A 214 -1.74 -7.68 -3.09
C GLU A 214 -1.03 -8.99 -3.45
N HIS A 215 0.11 -9.28 -2.80
CA HIS A 215 0.84 -10.52 -3.01
C HIS A 215 0.02 -11.75 -2.64
N LEU A 216 -0.70 -11.73 -1.51
CA LEU A 216 -1.53 -12.85 -1.10
C LEU A 216 -2.70 -13.08 -2.06
N ILE A 217 -3.33 -12.00 -2.56
CA ILE A 217 -4.38 -12.11 -3.57
C ILE A 217 -3.82 -12.73 -4.85
N GLU A 218 -2.63 -12.33 -5.28
CA GLU A 218 -1.97 -12.89 -6.46
C GLU A 218 -1.72 -14.40 -6.30
N VAL A 219 -1.13 -14.81 -5.16
CA VAL A 219 -0.87 -16.22 -4.85
C VAL A 219 -2.17 -17.03 -4.80
N LEU A 220 -3.18 -16.55 -4.07
CA LEU A 220 -4.48 -17.23 -3.97
C LEU A 220 -5.19 -17.33 -5.32
N THR A 221 -5.09 -16.30 -6.16
CA THR A 221 -5.68 -16.31 -7.51
C THR A 221 -4.97 -17.35 -8.38
N ARG A 222 -3.65 -17.47 -8.25
CA ARG A 222 -2.85 -18.48 -8.97
C ARG A 222 -3.17 -19.90 -8.51
N GLU A 223 -3.18 -20.17 -7.20
CA GLU A 223 -3.53 -21.50 -6.67
C GLU A 223 -4.95 -21.90 -7.05
N LYS A 224 -5.90 -20.94 -7.03
CA LYS A 224 -7.26 -21.18 -7.48
C LYS A 224 -7.31 -21.52 -8.97
N ALA A 225 -6.59 -20.78 -9.82
CA ALA A 225 -6.52 -21.05 -11.25
C ALA A 225 -5.92 -22.44 -11.56
N GLU A 226 -4.88 -22.86 -10.81
CA GLU A 226 -4.31 -24.20 -10.93
C GLU A 226 -5.30 -25.29 -10.48
N THR A 227 -6.01 -25.06 -9.37
CA THR A 227 -7.04 -25.97 -8.85
C THR A 227 -8.22 -26.11 -9.81
N ASP A 228 -8.70 -25.00 -10.38
CA ASP A 228 -9.80 -24.99 -11.35
C ASP A 228 -9.41 -25.75 -12.62
N LYS A 229 -8.19 -25.53 -13.13
CA LYS A 229 -7.65 -26.27 -14.28
C LYS A 229 -7.52 -27.77 -14.03
N LEU A 230 -7.06 -28.16 -12.84
CA LEU A 230 -6.97 -29.58 -12.46
C LEU A 230 -8.36 -30.22 -12.36
N ASN A 231 -9.33 -29.51 -11.78
CA ASN A 231 -10.72 -29.95 -11.73
C ASN A 231 -11.34 -30.12 -13.11
N GLU A 232 -11.09 -29.19 -14.04
CA GLU A 232 -11.54 -29.31 -15.43
C GLU A 232 -10.95 -30.53 -16.12
N THR A 233 -9.65 -30.78 -15.92
CA THR A 233 -8.96 -31.95 -16.49
C THR A 233 -9.56 -33.25 -15.95
N LEU A 234 -9.71 -33.36 -14.62
CA LEU A 234 -10.33 -34.53 -13.98
C LEU A 234 -11.78 -34.74 -14.44
N ARG A 235 -12.56 -33.68 -14.61
CA ARG A 235 -13.93 -33.78 -15.14
C ARG A 235 -13.95 -34.31 -16.57
N SER A 236 -13.01 -33.87 -17.41
CA SER A 236 -12.85 -34.39 -18.77
C SER A 236 -12.50 -35.88 -18.77
N GLU A 237 -11.51 -36.29 -17.98
CA GLU A 237 -11.11 -37.71 -17.87
C GLU A 237 -12.25 -38.60 -17.35
N VAL A 238 -13.01 -38.13 -16.35
CA VAL A 238 -14.17 -38.87 -15.82
C VAL A 238 -15.26 -39.02 -16.87
N ASN A 239 -15.51 -37.99 -17.68
CA ASN A 239 -16.50 -38.08 -18.76
C ASN A 239 -16.03 -39.04 -19.87
N GLU A 240 -14.78 -38.96 -20.30
CA GLU A 240 -14.20 -39.87 -21.30
C GLU A 240 -14.23 -41.33 -20.83
N ARG A 241 -13.87 -41.57 -19.56
CA ARG A 241 -13.94 -42.90 -18.95
C ARG A 241 -15.37 -43.43 -18.92
N ARG A 242 -16.35 -42.60 -18.56
CA ARG A 242 -17.78 -42.98 -18.56
C ARG A 242 -18.30 -43.32 -19.96
N GLU A 243 -17.89 -42.57 -20.98
CA GLU A 243 -18.26 -42.88 -22.36
C GLU A 243 -17.66 -44.20 -22.83
N THR A 244 -16.39 -44.45 -22.49
CA THR A 244 -15.70 -45.71 -22.80
C THR A 244 -16.35 -46.90 -22.10
N GLU A 245 -16.65 -46.79 -20.80
CA GLU A 245 -17.33 -47.84 -20.03
C GLU A 245 -18.75 -48.09 -20.57
N LYS A 246 -19.48 -47.04 -20.97
CA LYS A 246 -20.81 -47.19 -21.57
C LYS A 246 -20.74 -47.89 -22.94
N ALA A 247 -19.82 -47.48 -23.81
CA ALA A 247 -19.62 -48.10 -25.11
C ALA A 247 -19.21 -49.57 -24.99
N LEU A 248 -18.31 -49.88 -24.03
CA LEU A 248 -17.91 -51.25 -23.72
C LEU A 248 -19.11 -52.08 -23.27
N ARG A 249 -19.91 -51.58 -22.32
CA ARG A 249 -21.10 -52.28 -21.82
C ARG A 249 -22.15 -52.50 -22.91
N GLU A 250 -22.36 -51.51 -23.78
CA GLU A 250 -23.25 -51.67 -24.94
C GLU A 250 -22.73 -52.71 -25.94
N SER A 251 -21.40 -52.76 -26.16
CA SER A 251 -20.79 -53.77 -27.03
C SER A 251 -20.88 -55.18 -26.43
N GLU A 252 -20.62 -55.34 -25.13
CA GLU A 252 -20.76 -56.62 -24.42
C GLU A 252 -22.19 -57.12 -24.46
N ALA A 253 -23.18 -56.25 -24.20
CA ALA A 253 -24.59 -56.62 -24.26
C ALA A 253 -25.02 -57.05 -25.68
N ARG A 254 -24.57 -56.33 -26.72
CA ARG A 254 -24.82 -56.72 -28.12
C ARG A 254 -24.16 -58.07 -28.45
N PHE A 255 -22.93 -58.29 -28.02
CA PHE A 255 -22.22 -59.56 -28.23
C PHE A 255 -22.90 -60.72 -27.52
N HIS A 256 -23.25 -60.56 -26.24
CA HIS A 256 -24.00 -61.57 -25.48
C HIS A 256 -25.34 -61.91 -26.15
N GLN A 257 -26.10 -60.91 -26.60
CA GLN A 257 -27.36 -61.13 -27.29
C GLN A 257 -27.17 -61.88 -28.62
N LEU A 258 -26.12 -61.57 -29.38
CA LEU A 258 -25.78 -62.30 -30.61
C LEU A 258 -25.43 -63.77 -30.34
N LEU A 259 -24.69 -64.05 -29.25
CA LEU A 259 -24.36 -65.41 -28.85
C LEU A 259 -25.61 -66.21 -28.42
N GLU A 260 -26.48 -65.60 -27.61
CA GLU A 260 -27.73 -66.21 -27.10
C GLU A 260 -28.72 -66.56 -28.22
N VAL A 261 -28.88 -65.69 -29.22
CA VAL A 261 -29.87 -65.87 -30.31
C VAL A 261 -29.26 -66.58 -31.53
N SER A 262 -27.96 -66.90 -31.51
CA SER A 262 -27.29 -67.60 -32.61
C SER A 262 -27.92 -68.98 -32.84
N PRO A 263 -28.35 -69.31 -34.07
CA PRO A 263 -28.95 -70.61 -34.39
C PRO A 263 -27.91 -71.74 -34.47
N HIS A 264 -26.61 -71.43 -34.32
CA HIS A 264 -25.54 -72.41 -34.33
C HIS A 264 -25.04 -72.67 -32.90
N PRO A 265 -24.79 -73.93 -32.50
CA PRO A 265 -24.16 -74.23 -31.22
C PRO A 265 -22.79 -73.57 -31.09
N MET A 266 -22.57 -72.83 -30.00
CA MET A 266 -21.31 -72.18 -29.68
C MET A 266 -20.94 -72.45 -28.22
N ILE A 267 -19.79 -73.10 -28.02
CA ILE A 267 -19.23 -73.45 -26.71
C ILE A 267 -17.84 -72.83 -26.60
N ILE A 268 -17.58 -72.08 -25.53
CA ILE A 268 -16.27 -71.55 -25.17
C ILE A 268 -15.79 -72.37 -23.97
N HIS A 269 -14.63 -73.00 -24.06
CA HIS A 269 -14.04 -73.80 -22.99
C HIS A 269 -12.54 -73.56 -22.89
N ASP A 270 -11.98 -73.74 -21.69
CA ASP A 270 -10.53 -73.87 -21.49
C ASP A 270 -10.27 -75.23 -20.83
N SER A 271 -9.43 -76.03 -21.48
CA SER A 271 -8.97 -77.33 -21.01
C SER A 271 -10.14 -78.26 -20.60
N ASP A 272 -10.52 -78.28 -19.31
CA ASP A 272 -11.58 -79.14 -18.75
C ASP A 272 -12.86 -78.39 -18.32
N THR A 273 -12.95 -77.06 -18.50
CA THR A 273 -14.09 -76.24 -18.02
C THR A 273 -14.79 -75.50 -19.16
N ILE A 274 -16.10 -75.70 -19.29
CA ILE A 274 -16.95 -74.90 -20.18
C ILE A 274 -17.20 -73.53 -19.52
N PHE A 275 -16.72 -72.46 -20.15
CA PHE A 275 -16.91 -71.08 -19.71
C PHE A 275 -18.24 -70.50 -20.19
N PHE A 276 -18.71 -70.90 -21.37
CA PHE A 276 -19.95 -70.42 -21.95
C PHE A 276 -20.51 -71.43 -22.95
N ALA A 277 -21.83 -71.63 -22.96
CA ALA A 277 -22.55 -72.39 -23.97
C ALA A 277 -23.88 -71.70 -24.26
N ASN A 278 -24.17 -71.39 -25.53
CA ASN A 278 -25.42 -70.74 -25.91
C ASN A 278 -26.62 -71.73 -25.94
N PRO A 279 -27.88 -71.26 -25.96
CA PRO A 279 -29.07 -72.12 -25.94
C PRO A 279 -29.11 -73.19 -27.04
N SER A 280 -28.63 -72.87 -28.25
CA SER A 280 -28.53 -73.85 -29.35
C SER A 280 -27.53 -74.98 -29.08
N SER A 281 -26.63 -74.85 -28.09
CA SER A 281 -25.75 -75.93 -27.65
C SER A 281 -26.47 -76.96 -26.77
N ALA A 282 -27.60 -76.61 -26.17
CA ALA A 282 -28.39 -77.54 -25.37
C ALA A 282 -29.00 -78.66 -26.25
N SER A 283 -29.32 -78.37 -27.52
CA SER A 283 -29.86 -79.38 -28.45
C SER A 283 -28.80 -80.38 -28.95
N LEU A 284 -27.51 -80.11 -28.75
CA LEU A 284 -26.45 -81.12 -28.96
C LEU A 284 -26.42 -82.18 -27.84
N TYR A 285 -26.97 -81.86 -26.67
CA TYR A 285 -27.00 -82.72 -25.49
C TYR A 285 -28.39 -83.27 -25.17
N ASP A 286 -29.39 -83.02 -26.02
CA ASP A 286 -30.72 -83.59 -25.85
C ASP A 286 -30.64 -85.11 -26.12
N PRO A 287 -30.83 -85.97 -25.11
CA PRO A 287 -30.87 -87.40 -25.34
C PRO A 287 -32.17 -87.69 -26.06
N VAL A 288 -32.10 -87.95 -27.36
CA VAL A 288 -33.21 -88.41 -28.19
C VAL A 288 -33.89 -89.60 -27.47
N THR A 289 -34.97 -89.33 -26.74
CA THR A 289 -35.91 -90.37 -26.31
C THR A 289 -36.82 -90.71 -27.50
N PRO A 290 -37.02 -92.01 -27.75
CA PRO A 290 -37.41 -92.58 -29.06
C PRO A 290 -38.83 -92.22 -29.52
#